data_AF-A0A920UMR4-F1
#
_entry.id   AF-A0A920UMR4-F1
#
_cell.length_a   1.000
_cell.length_b   1.000
_cell.length_c   1.000
_cell.angle_alpha   90.00
_cell.angle_beta   90.00
_cell.angle_gamma   90.00
#
_symmetry.space_group_name_H-M   'P 1'
#
loop_
_entity.id
_entity.type
_entity.pdbx_description
1 polymer ?
#
loop_
_entity_poly.entity_id
_entity_poly.type
_entity_poly.pdbx_seq_one_letter_code
_entity_poly.pdbx_strand_id
1 'polypeptide(L)'
;MLTPGHTDGTLAVLAPVRHLGRTHTIFLFSGTWMTSQESRLAFEHVFDDFGRPMGAESALSGHPGILVNKVEYWEQLGRQYPTGPHPLLLGEERFDRYMSIMLECGSARLAAMEESPDRLTRP
;
A
#
# COMPACT_ATOMS: atom_id res chain seq x y z
N MET A 1 -14.61 6.96 3.11
CA MET A 1 -14.31 6.05 1.97
C MET A 1 -13.22 6.72 1.18
N LEU A 2 -12.06 6.09 1.04
CA LEU A 2 -10.87 6.71 0.44
C LEU A 2 -10.68 6.14 -0.97
N THR A 3 -10.42 6.99 -1.95
CA THR A 3 -10.28 6.59 -3.36
C THR A 3 -8.85 6.87 -3.84
N PRO A 4 -7.95 5.87 -3.82
CA PRO A 4 -6.53 6.09 -4.02
C PRO A 4 -6.11 6.12 -5.51
N GLY A 5 -7.08 6.16 -6.44
CA GLY A 5 -6.81 6.53 -7.84
C GLY A 5 -6.43 5.43 -8.82
N HIS A 6 -6.31 4.14 -8.44
CA HIS A 6 -6.03 3.06 -9.41
C HIS A 6 -7.13 2.94 -10.50
N THR A 7 -8.37 3.18 -10.10
CA THR A 7 -9.57 3.42 -10.91
C THR A 7 -10.43 4.43 -10.16
N ASP A 8 -11.38 5.07 -10.83
CA ASP A 8 -12.32 6.04 -10.20
C ASP A 8 -13.08 5.45 -9.01
N GLY A 9 -13.32 4.14 -9.02
CA GLY A 9 -14.01 3.40 -7.95
C GLY A 9 -13.09 2.61 -7.02
N THR A 10 -11.76 2.76 -7.10
CA THR A 10 -10.84 2.04 -6.21
C THR A 10 -11.08 2.48 -4.78
N LEU A 11 -11.06 1.53 -3.86
CA LEU A 11 -11.31 1.79 -2.44
C LEU A 11 -10.08 1.48 -1.61
N ALA A 12 -9.87 2.34 -0.62
CA ALA A 12 -8.96 2.09 0.46
C ALA A 12 -9.68 2.25 1.81
N VAL A 13 -9.28 1.42 2.77
CA VAL A 13 -9.85 1.38 4.12
C VAL A 13 -8.72 1.41 5.12
N LEU A 14 -8.75 2.38 6.03
CA LEU A 14 -7.95 2.34 7.26
C LEU A 14 -8.81 1.73 8.35
N ALA A 15 -8.37 0.59 8.87
CA ALA A 15 -9.14 -0.18 9.84
C ALA A 15 -8.34 -0.35 11.14
N PRO A 16 -8.90 0.03 12.30
CA PRO A 16 -8.34 -0.39 13.57
C PRO A 16 -8.64 -1.87 13.79
N VAL A 17 -7.61 -2.66 14.07
CA VAL A 17 -7.71 -4.09 14.38
C VAL A 17 -7.06 -4.37 15.73
N ARG A 18 -7.52 -5.42 16.42
CA ARG A 18 -6.97 -5.82 17.72
C ARG A 18 -6.09 -7.05 17.58
N HIS A 19 -4.87 -6.98 18.11
CA HIS A 19 -3.95 -8.11 18.21
C HIS A 19 -3.22 -8.06 19.55
N LEU A 20 -3.23 -9.17 20.30
CA LEU A 20 -2.58 -9.31 21.63
C LEU A 20 -2.86 -8.13 22.59
N GLY A 21 -4.12 -7.66 22.61
CA GLY A 21 -4.56 -6.57 23.49
C GLY A 21 -4.18 -5.16 23.03
N ARG A 22 -3.46 -5.01 21.91
CA ARG A 22 -3.12 -3.72 21.29
C ARG A 22 -3.99 -3.45 20.07
N THR A 23 -4.31 -2.18 19.85
CA THR A 23 -4.96 -1.70 18.62
C THR A 23 -3.89 -1.34 17.61
N HIS A 24 -4.07 -1.79 16.38
CA HIS A 24 -3.19 -1.58 15.24
C HIS A 24 -3.99 -0.94 14.11
N THR A 25 -3.46 0.08 13.45
CA THR A 25 -4.09 0.66 12.26
C THR A 25 -3.52 -0.01 11.01
N ILE A 26 -4.37 -0.72 10.27
CA ILE A 26 -3.97 -1.37 9.02
C ILE A 26 -4.58 -0.64 7.82
N PHE A 27 -3.82 -0.58 6.74
CA PHE A 27 -4.25 0.05 5.50
C PHE A 27 -4.60 -1.01 4.45
N LEU A 28 -5.88 -1.15 4.11
CA LEU A 28 -6.35 -2.04 3.06
C LEU A 28 -6.50 -1.24 1.77
N PHE A 29 -5.80 -1.64 0.71
CA PHE A 29 -5.95 -1.05 -0.62
C PHE A 29 -6.40 -2.10 -1.64
N SER A 30 -7.46 -1.79 -2.38
CA SER A 30 -7.97 -2.67 -3.45
C SER A 30 -7.16 -2.55 -4.75
N GLY A 31 -6.36 -1.50 -4.89
CA GLY A 31 -5.49 -1.24 -6.05
C GLY A 31 -4.51 -0.12 -5.77
N THR A 32 -3.28 -0.27 -6.24
CA THR A 32 -2.14 0.63 -5.95
C THR A 32 -1.32 0.98 -7.18
N TRP A 33 -1.73 0.47 -8.34
CA TRP A 33 -1.06 0.81 -9.58
C TRP A 33 -1.52 2.20 -10.00
N MET A 34 -0.63 3.15 -9.86
CA MET A 34 -0.84 4.55 -10.24
C MET A 34 -0.62 4.70 -11.75
N THR A 35 -1.70 4.93 -12.50
CA THR A 35 -1.70 4.95 -13.98
C THR A 35 -1.49 6.34 -14.58
N SER A 36 -1.64 7.39 -13.76
CA SER A 36 -1.48 8.80 -14.12
C SER A 36 -0.93 9.59 -12.93
N GLN A 37 -0.53 10.84 -13.18
CA GLN A 37 -0.12 11.75 -12.09
C GLN A 37 -1.26 12.03 -11.12
N GLU A 38 -2.50 12.15 -11.61
CA GLU A 38 -3.69 12.29 -10.77
C GLU A 38 -3.89 11.08 -9.86
N SER A 39 -3.78 9.88 -10.42
CA SER A 39 -3.85 8.62 -9.68
C SER A 39 -2.77 8.55 -8.58
N ARG A 40 -1.55 8.99 -8.88
CA ARG A 40 -0.44 9.06 -7.92
C ARG A 40 -0.70 10.05 -6.79
N LEU A 41 -1.16 11.26 -7.11
CA LEU A 41 -1.51 12.29 -6.13
C LEU A 41 -2.69 11.87 -5.26
N ALA A 42 -3.67 11.15 -5.81
CA ALA A 42 -4.77 10.58 -5.03
C ALA A 42 -4.27 9.53 -4.02
N PHE A 43 -3.36 8.65 -4.44
CA PHE A 43 -2.74 7.69 -3.52
C PHE A 43 -1.93 8.39 -2.41
N GLU A 44 -1.13 9.39 -2.78
CA GLU A 44 -0.34 10.23 -1.87
C GLU A 44 -1.21 10.93 -0.84
N HIS A 45 -2.26 11.63 -1.29
CA HIS A 45 -3.24 12.29 -0.42
C HIS A 45 -3.86 11.32 0.59
N VAL A 46 -4.29 10.13 0.14
CA VAL A 46 -4.87 9.14 1.05
C VAL A 46 -3.85 8.69 2.12
N PHE A 47 -2.60 8.48 1.74
CA PHE A 47 -1.57 8.04 2.67
C PHE A 47 -1.13 9.15 3.62
N ASP A 48 -0.81 10.34 3.12
CA ASP A 48 -0.27 11.44 3.90
C ASP A 48 -1.31 12.08 4.81
N ASP A 49 -2.56 12.24 4.36
CA ASP A 49 -3.58 12.96 5.12
C ASP A 49 -4.41 12.05 6.04
N PHE A 50 -4.41 10.73 5.80
CA PHE A 50 -5.15 9.77 6.63
C PHE A 50 -4.28 8.65 7.19
N GLY A 51 -3.46 8.01 6.34
CA GLY A 51 -2.61 6.89 6.75
C GLY A 51 -1.59 7.25 7.84
N ARG A 52 -0.77 8.28 7.61
CA ARG A 52 0.26 8.71 8.58
C ARG A 52 -0.36 9.25 9.88
N PRO A 53 -1.37 10.14 9.86
CA PRO A 53 -1.94 10.68 11.10
C PRO A 53 -2.65 9.63 11.95
N MET A 54 -3.15 8.55 11.34
CA MET A 54 -3.78 7.43 12.05
C MET A 54 -2.78 6.37 12.53
N GLY A 55 -1.47 6.59 12.34
CA GLY A 55 -0.43 5.64 12.75
C GLY A 55 -0.55 4.30 12.02
N ALA A 56 -0.84 4.32 10.71
CA ALA A 56 -0.85 3.10 9.93
C ALA A 56 0.52 2.41 10.01
N GLU A 57 0.53 1.11 10.28
CA GLU A 57 1.76 0.35 10.52
C GLU A 57 1.86 -0.93 9.69
N SER A 58 0.88 -1.14 8.81
CA SER A 58 0.75 -2.34 7.99
C SER A 58 -0.20 -2.09 6.82
N ALA A 59 -0.13 -2.98 5.84
CA ALA A 59 -1.10 -3.02 4.76
C ALA A 59 -1.59 -4.42 4.41
N LEU A 60 -2.77 -4.45 3.81
CA LEU A 60 -3.30 -5.61 3.08
C LEU A 60 -3.66 -5.19 1.65
N SER A 61 -3.08 -5.91 0.69
CA SER A 61 -3.41 -5.81 -0.73
C SER A 61 -4.43 -6.87 -1.13
N GLY A 62 -5.27 -6.57 -2.13
CA GLY A 62 -6.10 -7.58 -2.80
C GLY A 62 -5.30 -8.73 -3.44
N HIS A 63 -4.03 -8.51 -3.79
CA HIS A 63 -3.17 -9.50 -4.41
C HIS A 63 -2.13 -10.07 -3.43
N PRO A 64 -1.95 -11.40 -3.33
CA PRO A 64 -1.10 -12.03 -2.31
C PRO A 64 0.42 -11.85 -2.49
N GLY A 65 0.88 -11.46 -3.68
CA GLY A 65 2.29 -11.22 -3.97
C GLY A 65 2.62 -9.80 -4.43
N ILE A 66 1.63 -8.91 -4.49
CA ILE A 66 1.83 -7.53 -4.91
C ILE A 66 1.78 -6.66 -3.67
N LEU A 67 2.87 -5.95 -3.42
CA LEU A 67 3.10 -5.01 -2.31
C LEU A 67 3.26 -5.64 -0.92
N VAL A 68 2.53 -6.71 -0.66
CA VAL A 68 2.61 -7.46 0.59
C VAL A 68 2.84 -8.91 0.23
N ASN A 69 3.97 -9.49 0.66
CA ASN A 69 4.30 -10.89 0.36
C ASN A 69 3.55 -11.84 1.31
N LYS A 70 2.22 -11.92 1.13
CA LYS A 70 1.35 -12.72 1.99
C LYS A 70 1.63 -14.23 1.87
N VAL A 71 2.21 -14.67 0.75
CA VAL A 71 2.61 -16.07 0.58
C VAL A 71 3.73 -16.43 1.56
N GLU A 72 4.78 -15.62 1.63
CA GLU A 72 5.86 -15.79 2.60
C GLU A 72 5.36 -15.63 4.05
N TYR A 73 4.51 -14.64 4.31
CA TYR A 73 3.97 -14.40 5.65
C TYR A 73 3.10 -15.55 6.15
N TRP A 74 2.40 -16.24 5.25
CA TRP A 74 1.63 -17.44 5.60
C TRP A 74 2.52 -18.55 6.17
N GLU A 75 3.66 -18.79 5.53
CA GLU A 75 4.65 -19.78 6.00
C GLU A 75 5.27 -19.37 7.34
N GLN A 76 5.61 -18.09 7.51
CA GLN A 76 6.15 -17.55 8.76
C GLN A 76 5.15 -17.68 9.92
N LEU A 77 3.89 -17.34 9.68
CA LEU A 77 2.82 -17.51 10.67
C LEU A 77 2.65 -18.97 11.09
N GLY A 78 2.69 -19.92 10.15
CA GLY A 78 2.61 -21.35 10.46
C GLY A 78 3.73 -21.86 11.36
N ARG A 79 4.90 -21.21 11.35
CA ARG A 79 6.07 -21.58 12.18
C ARG A 79 6.10 -20.86 13.52
N GLN A 80 5.60 -19.64 13.59
CA GLN A 80 5.88 -18.71 14.70
C GLN A 80 4.61 -18.24 15.41
N TYR A 81 3.40 -18.56 14.96
CA TYR A 81 2.17 -18.12 15.64
C TYR A 81 1.69 -19.15 16.68
N PRO A 82 1.15 -18.75 17.85
CA PRO A 82 0.94 -17.37 18.33
C PRO A 82 2.15 -16.73 19.03
N THR A 83 3.31 -17.39 19.01
CA THR A 83 4.52 -16.99 19.75
C THR A 83 5.60 -16.37 18.84
N GLY A 84 5.54 -15.08 18.59
CA GLY A 84 6.54 -14.41 17.74
C GLY A 84 5.99 -13.10 17.17
N PRO A 85 6.83 -12.33 16.44
CA PRO A 85 6.37 -11.13 15.77
C PRO A 85 5.37 -11.49 14.65
N HIS A 86 4.27 -10.75 14.57
CA HIS A 86 3.30 -10.92 13.48
C HIS A 86 3.87 -10.29 12.20
N PRO A 87 4.10 -11.03 11.10
CA PRO A 87 4.83 -10.53 9.93
C PRO A 87 4.13 -9.39 9.18
N LEU A 88 2.81 -9.27 9.31
CA LEU A 88 2.07 -8.11 8.83
C LEU A 88 2.35 -6.82 9.63
N LEU A 89 2.73 -6.89 10.91
CA LEU A 89 2.98 -5.70 11.72
C LEU A 89 4.40 -5.21 11.48
N LEU A 90 4.55 -4.23 10.58
CA LEU A 90 5.84 -3.66 10.21
C LEU A 90 6.29 -2.59 11.24
N GLY A 91 5.34 -1.97 11.93
CA GLY A 91 5.53 -0.78 12.75
C GLY A 91 5.46 0.49 11.90
N GLU A 92 5.03 1.60 12.52
CA GLU A 92 4.77 2.89 11.84
C GLU A 92 5.96 3.34 10.99
N GLU A 93 7.16 3.42 11.57
CA GLU A 93 8.36 3.93 10.88
C GLU A 93 8.74 3.10 9.65
N ARG A 94 8.66 1.77 9.75
CA ARG A 94 8.98 0.90 8.62
C ARG A 94 7.90 0.95 7.55
N PHE A 95 6.63 1.02 7.96
CA PHE A 95 5.51 1.15 7.04
C PHE A 95 5.52 2.49 6.31
N ASP A 96 5.88 3.57 7.01
CA ASP A 96 6.02 4.91 6.45
C ASP A 96 7.06 4.99 5.33
N ARG A 97 8.25 4.42 5.59
CA ARG A 97 9.27 4.25 4.56
C ARG A 97 8.79 3.40 3.40
N TYR A 98 8.06 2.32 3.70
CA TYR A 98 7.56 1.42 2.67
C TYR A 98 6.56 2.11 1.74
N MET A 99 5.63 2.90 2.27
CA MET A 99 4.70 3.71 1.48
C MET A 99 5.38 4.85 0.72
N SER A 100 6.44 5.44 1.28
CA SER A 100 7.26 6.42 0.56
C SER A 100 7.94 5.78 -0.65
N ILE A 101 8.51 4.57 -0.51
CA ILE A 101 9.05 3.81 -1.66
C ILE A 101 7.97 3.55 -2.71
N MET A 102 6.73 3.25 -2.30
CA MET A 102 5.63 3.03 -3.22
C MET A 102 5.31 4.27 -4.06
N LEU A 103 5.29 5.45 -3.45
CA LEU A 103 5.10 6.72 -4.14
C LEU A 103 6.22 6.99 -5.15
N GLU A 104 7.47 6.75 -4.75
CA GLU A 104 8.63 6.89 -5.64
C GLU A 104 8.58 5.92 -6.82
N CYS A 105 8.19 4.66 -6.60
CA CYS A 105 7.97 3.71 -7.69
C CYS A 105 6.86 4.17 -8.65
N GLY A 106 5.81 4.80 -8.13
CA GLY A 106 4.76 5.43 -8.93
C GLY A 106 5.32 6.56 -9.80
N SER A 107 6.07 7.49 -9.22
CA SER A 107 6.71 8.60 -9.93
C SER A 107 7.66 8.12 -11.02
N ALA A 108 8.57 7.20 -10.70
CA ALA A 108 9.55 6.66 -11.64
C ALA A 108 8.89 5.98 -12.84
N ARG A 109 7.80 5.25 -12.59
CA ARG A 109 7.02 4.63 -13.67
C ARG A 109 6.41 5.66 -14.61
N LEU A 110 5.78 6.71 -14.07
CA LEU A 110 5.15 7.74 -14.88
C LEU A 110 6.18 8.46 -15.76
N ALA A 111 7.34 8.78 -15.20
CA ALA A 111 8.47 9.34 -15.96
C ALA A 111 8.90 8.41 -17.11
N ALA A 112 9.07 7.11 -16.84
CA ALA A 112 9.43 6.14 -17.89
C ALA A 112 8.36 6.01 -19.00
N MET A 113 7.09 6.16 -18.65
CA MET A 113 5.98 6.16 -19.62
C MET A 113 5.91 7.48 -20.41
N GLU A 114 6.37 8.60 -19.84
CA GLU A 114 6.53 9.88 -20.55
C GLU A 114 7.63 9.83 -21.62
N GLU A 115 8.73 9.16 -21.31
CA GLU A 115 9.88 9.02 -22.21
C GLU A 115 9.68 7.91 -23.27
N SER A 116 8.63 7.09 -23.16
CA SER A 116 8.39 5.97 -24.07
C SER A 116 7.99 6.45 -25.48
N PRO A 117 8.70 6.04 -26.55
CA PRO A 117 8.44 6.46 -27.93
C PRO A 117 7.05 6.04 -28.47
N ASP A 118 6.41 5.03 -27.85
CA ASP A 118 5.03 4.61 -28.15
C ASP A 118 3.95 5.64 -27.79
N ARG A 119 4.30 6.73 -27.07
CA ARG A 119 3.37 7.82 -26.79
C ARG A 119 3.10 8.71 -28.01
N LEU A 120 4.00 8.72 -29.00
CA LEU A 120 3.84 9.45 -30.27
C LEU A 120 2.97 8.70 -31.29
N THR A 121 2.59 7.45 -31.02
CA THR A 121 1.95 6.55 -31.99
C THR A 121 0.61 5.95 -31.54
N ARG A 122 0.17 6.17 -30.29
CA ARG A 122 -1.21 5.82 -29.88
C ARG A 122 -2.20 6.91 -30.31
N PRO A 123 -3.27 6.56 -31.05
CA PRO A 123 -4.31 7.51 -31.46
C PRO A 123 -5.07 8.08 -30.26
#